data_AF-A0A1F8S0Y2-F1
#
_entry.id   AF-A0A1F8S0Y2-F1
#
_cell.length_a   1.000
_cell.length_b   1.000
_cell.length_c   1.000
_cell.angle_alpha   90.00
_cell.angle_beta   90.00
_cell.angle_gamma   90.00
#
_symmetry.space_group_name_H-M   'P 1'
#
loop_
_entity.id
_entity.type
_entity.pdbx_description
1 polymer ?
#
loop_
_entity_poly.entity_id
_entity_poly.type
_entity_poly.pdbx_seq_one_letter_code
_entity_poly.pdbx_strand_id
1 'polypeptide(L)' 'MTHDETAAAPAPAPLPQTRDGLLVLHRETRRRRNAAPHGSPEHVAAIDLLGRIEIEVARIERAMDPPLV' A
#
# COMPACT_ATOMS: atom_id res chain seq x y z
N MET A 1 -13.26 27.43 22.23
CA MET A 1 -13.34 26.58 21.04
C MET A 1 -12.37 25.43 21.26
N THR A 2 -12.88 24.27 21.61
CA THR A 2 -12.10 23.04 21.73
C THR A 2 -11.53 22.71 20.37
N HIS A 3 -10.19 22.69 20.24
CA HIS A 3 -9.54 22.17 19.06
C HIS A 3 -9.82 20.68 19.02
N ASP A 4 -10.67 20.28 18.08
CA ASP A 4 -10.96 18.92 17.72
C ASP A 4 -9.62 18.28 17.29
N GLU A 5 -9.17 17.33 18.09
CA GLU A 5 -7.94 16.59 17.87
C GLU A 5 -8.20 15.67 16.69
N THR A 6 -7.87 16.14 15.48
CA THR A 6 -7.83 15.32 14.26
C THR A 6 -6.97 14.10 14.58
N ALA A 7 -7.61 12.98 14.89
CA ALA A 7 -6.96 11.74 15.21
C ALA A 7 -5.98 11.41 14.09
N ALA A 8 -4.68 11.56 14.36
CA ALA A 8 -3.63 11.27 13.41
C ALA A 8 -3.85 9.82 12.95
N ALA A 9 -4.11 9.64 11.64
CA ALA A 9 -4.27 8.32 11.07
C ALA A 9 -3.06 7.46 11.50
N PRO A 10 -3.27 6.25 12.05
CA PRO A 10 -2.18 5.43 12.55
C PRO A 10 -1.12 5.29 11.46
N ALA A 11 0.15 5.51 11.83
CA ALA A 11 1.26 5.41 10.91
C ALA A 11 1.16 4.04 10.19
N PRO A 12 1.24 4.01 8.85
CA PRO A 12 1.08 2.78 8.10
C PRO A 12 2.13 1.77 8.59
N ALA A 13 1.69 0.56 8.91
CA ALA A 13 2.59 -0.52 9.30
C ALA A 13 3.67 -0.71 8.22
N PRO A 14 4.92 -1.03 8.62
CA PRO A 14 6.00 -1.19 7.66
C PRO A 14 5.67 -2.29 6.65
N LEU A 15 5.97 -2.02 5.38
CA LEU A 15 5.73 -2.97 4.30
C LEU A 15 6.72 -4.16 4.38
N PRO A 16 6.30 -5.36 3.92
CA PRO A 16 7.22 -6.47 3.69
C PRO A 16 8.41 -6.06 2.83
N GLN A 17 9.59 -6.56 3.14
CA GLN A 17 10.84 -6.22 2.44
C GLN A 17 11.26 -7.27 1.40
N THR A 18 10.41 -8.27 1.15
CA THR A 18 10.62 -9.30 0.13
C THR A 18 9.59 -9.16 -0.98
N ARG A 19 10.01 -9.45 -2.22
CA ARG A 19 9.13 -9.42 -3.40
C ARG A 19 7.89 -10.29 -3.20
N ASP A 20 8.07 -11.53 -2.75
CA ASP A 20 6.95 -12.46 -2.56
C ASP A 20 6.00 -11.99 -1.45
N GLY A 21 6.52 -11.44 -0.36
CA GLY A 21 5.71 -10.86 0.71
C GLY A 21 4.87 -9.69 0.23
N LEU A 22 5.44 -8.83 -0.60
CA LEU A 22 4.73 -7.71 -1.23
C LEU A 22 3.64 -8.19 -2.20
N LEU A 23 3.90 -9.23 -3.01
CA LEU A 23 2.90 -9.79 -3.93
C LEU A 23 1.72 -10.45 -3.20
N VAL A 24 1.98 -11.14 -2.08
CA VAL A 24 0.92 -11.68 -1.22
C VAL A 24 0.07 -10.55 -0.63
N LEU A 25 0.71 -9.51 -0.08
CA LEU A 25 0.02 -8.34 0.46
C LEU A 25 -0.79 -7.62 -0.63
N HIS A 26 -0.22 -7.45 -1.83
CA HIS A 26 -0.90 -6.83 -2.98
C HIS A 26 -2.19 -7.58 -3.33
N ARG A 27 -2.14 -8.91 -3.43
CA ARG A 27 -3.32 -9.74 -3.73
C ARG A 27 -4.41 -9.57 -2.66
N GLU A 28 -4.03 -9.58 -1.39
CA GLU A 28 -4.97 -9.43 -0.28
C GLU A 28 -5.58 -8.02 -0.28
N THR A 29 -4.78 -6.97 -0.44
CA THR A 29 -5.26 -5.58 -0.52
C THR A 29 -6.20 -5.38 -1.71
N ARG A 30 -5.91 -5.98 -2.87
CA ARG A 30 -6.80 -5.94 -4.04
C ARG A 30 -8.14 -6.62 -3.75
N ARG A 31 -8.13 -7.74 -3.00
CA ARG A 31 -9.36 -8.42 -2.54
C ARG A 31 -10.19 -7.50 -1.65
N ARG A 32 -9.57 -6.83 -0.69
CA ARG A 32 -10.23 -5.86 0.22
C ARG A 32 -10.84 -4.69 -0.54
N ARG A 33 -10.07 -4.04 -1.42
CA ARG A 33 -10.55 -2.94 -2.27
C ARG A 33 -11.80 -3.31 -3.07
N ASN A 34 -11.81 -4.52 -3.65
CA ASN A 34 -12.92 -4.99 -4.47
C ASN A 34 -14.17 -5.36 -3.66
N ALA A 35 -14.01 -5.69 -2.37
CA ALA A 35 -15.13 -5.94 -1.45
C ALA A 35 -15.70 -4.65 -0.84
N ALA A 36 -14.91 -3.57 -0.80
CA ALA A 36 -15.32 -2.29 -0.25
C ALA A 36 -16.21 -1.49 -1.23
N PRO A 37 -17.24 -0.76 -0.74
CA PRO A 37 -18.02 0.15 -1.56
C PRO A 37 -17.11 1.18 -2.25
N HIS A 38 -17.37 1.46 -3.53
CA HIS A 38 -16.56 2.40 -4.29
C HIS A 38 -16.57 3.79 -3.63
N GLY A 39 -15.38 4.40 -3.53
CA GLY A 39 -15.19 5.70 -2.89
C GLY A 39 -15.29 5.71 -1.36
N SER A 40 -15.56 4.56 -0.71
CA SER A 40 -15.50 4.47 0.75
C SER A 40 -14.06 4.70 1.27
N PRO A 41 -13.89 5.12 2.54
CA PRO A 41 -12.56 5.28 3.13
C PRO A 41 -11.69 4.02 3.04
N GLU A 42 -12.28 2.83 3.20
CA GLU A 42 -11.57 1.57 3.03
C GLU A 42 -11.12 1.35 1.58
N HIS A 43 -11.98 1.67 0.60
CA HIS A 43 -11.65 1.58 -0.81
C HIS A 43 -10.48 2.50 -1.18
N VAL A 44 -10.50 3.76 -0.70
CA VAL A 44 -9.44 4.74 -0.92
C VAL A 44 -8.14 4.30 -0.25
N ALA A 45 -8.19 3.90 1.02
CA ALA A 45 -7.01 3.43 1.75
C ALA A 45 -6.39 2.18 1.09
N ALA A 46 -7.19 1.28 0.53
CA ALA A 46 -6.70 0.12 -0.20
C ALA A 46 -6.04 0.50 -1.53
N ILE A 47 -6.52 1.53 -2.23
CA ILE A 47 -5.86 2.08 -3.43
C ILE A 47 -4.50 2.66 -3.07
N ASP A 48 -4.43 3.49 -2.03
CA ASP A 48 -3.19 4.12 -1.59
C ASP A 48 -2.14 3.07 -1.19
N LEU A 49 -2.58 2.02 -0.48
CA LEU A 49 -1.70 0.92 -0.10
C LEU A 49 -1.22 0.11 -1.30
N LEU A 50 -2.07 -0.15 -2.30
CA LEU A 50 -1.64 -0.82 -3.54
C LEU A 50 -0.52 -0.06 -4.23
N GLY A 51 -0.66 1.26 -4.39
CA GLY A 51 0.37 2.08 -5.03
C GLY A 51 1.71 2.03 -4.28
N ARG A 52 1.70 2.05 -2.95
CA ARG A 52 2.92 1.90 -2.13
C ARG A 52 3.58 0.53 -2.32
N ILE A 53 2.78 -0.54 -2.41
CA ILE A 53 3.29 -1.90 -2.65
C ILE A 53 3.94 -1.99 -4.03
N GLU A 54 3.31 -1.45 -5.06
CA GLU A 54 3.82 -1.48 -6.45
C GLU A 54 5.17 -0.75 -6.58
N ILE A 55 5.32 0.40 -5.91
CA ILE A 55 6.60 1.13 -5.85
C ILE A 55 7.69 0.28 -5.21
N GLU A 56 7.40 -0.37 -4.08
CA GLU A 56 8.39 -1.20 -3.38
C GLU A 56 8.76 -2.46 -4.18
N VAL A 57 7.80 -3.07 -4.87
CA VAL A 57 8.08 -4.18 -5.81
C VAL A 57 9.02 -3.71 -6.91
N ALA A 58 8.71 -2.58 -7.56
CA ALA A 58 9.55 -2.04 -8.63
C ALA A 58 10.97 -1.68 -8.13
N ARG A 59 11.09 -1.16 -6.90
CA ARG A 59 12.40 -0.89 -6.26
C ARG A 59 13.22 -2.17 -6.11
N ILE A 60 12.61 -3.23 -5.59
CA ILE A 60 13.29 -4.53 -5.40
C ILE A 60 13.66 -5.12 -6.75
N GLU A 61 12.74 -5.14 -7.71
CA GLU A 61 12.98 -5.70 -9.05
C GLU A 61 14.10 -4.95 -9.79
N ARG A 62 14.15 -3.63 -9.71
CA ARG A 62 15.24 -2.82 -10.28
C ARG A 62 16.59 -3.10 -9.64
N ALA A 63 16.61 -3.45 -8.36
CA ALA A 63 17.86 -3.84 -7.69
C ALA A 63 18.34 -5.24 -8.14
N MET A 64 17.41 -6.11 -8.57
CA MET A 64 17.72 -7.44 -9.11
C MET A 64 18.20 -7.38 -10.56
N ASP A 65 17.59 -6.51 -11.37
CA ASP A 65 17.93 -6.30 -12.79
C ASP A 65 18.09 -4.80 -13.07
N PRO A 66 19.29 -4.22 -12.81
CA PRO A 66 19.51 -2.80 -12.96
C PRO A 66 19.56 -2.40 -14.45
N PRO A 67 18.97 -1.25 -14.83
CA PRO A 67 19.03 -0.78 -16.21
C PRO A 67 20.47 -0.52 -16.64
N LEU A 68 20.80 -0.93 -17.87
CA LEU A 68 22.08 -0.63 -18.50
C LEU A 68 22.16 0.89 -18.71
N VAL A 69 23.09 1.55 -18.01
CA VAL A 69 23.38 2.99 -18.13
C VAL A 69 24.26 3.32 -19.32
#